data_AF-A0A2X2U4S4-F1
#
_entry.id   AF-A0A2X2U4S4-F1
#
_cell.length_a   1.000
_cell.length_b   1.000
_cell.length_c   1.000
_cell.angle_alpha   90.00
_cell.angle_beta   90.00
_cell.angle_gamma   90.00
#
_symmetry.space_group_name_H-M   'P 1'
#
loop_
_entity.id
_entity.type
_entity.pdbx_description
1 polymer ?
#
loop_
_entity_poly.entity_id
_entity_poly.type
_entity_poly.pdbx_seq_one_letter_code
_entity_poly.pdbx_strand_id
1 'polypeptide(L)'
;MAKKGESYYRYSYEELSAFCLQISLLLEAAVPLEEGLAIMAEDAAAQSEKDMLLYMAEGVELGDPFFKVMEDTGVFPAYVVHMAKLGQQTGTMDQMMKSLSDYYEKEYRLLRAIKNAVTYPVMMVVMLLVVLFVLFSKVMPVFNKVYEQLGARMPPVAASAMRLGGWLSGGALIVGAVLALVLCGIWTASKFGKRFALVERFVSFVKGRSKIALAVANRRFTSVLALTLKSGMELEKGMDLAKELVENESVAVRIGKCSEQLQTGESYYQAMKDTGLFSGFYVQMIKVGTRSGHLDSVMDEISQDYEEMADTAIDDMIARFEPTIVAVLAISVGLVLLSVMLPLVGVLSAIG
;
A
#
# COMPACT_ATOMS: atom_id res chain seq x y z
N MET A 1 -19.49 -2.98 -31.93
CA MET A 1 -19.59 -4.42 -31.52
C MET A 1 -18.89 -4.56 -30.18
N ALA A 2 -19.62 -4.83 -29.10
CA ALA A 2 -19.06 -4.87 -27.74
C ALA A 2 -18.18 -6.10 -27.50
N LYS A 3 -16.86 -5.91 -27.33
CA LYS A 3 -15.96 -6.92 -26.76
C LYS A 3 -16.12 -6.95 -25.23
N LYS A 4 -17.23 -7.53 -24.75
CA LYS A 4 -17.37 -7.96 -23.35
C LYS A 4 -16.49 -9.20 -23.13
N GLY A 5 -15.28 -9.04 -22.59
CA GLY A 5 -14.52 -10.22 -22.16
C GLY A 5 -13.06 -10.03 -21.77
N GLU A 6 -12.40 -8.95 -22.15
CA GLU A 6 -11.02 -8.69 -21.71
C GLU A 6 -11.07 -7.80 -20.47
N SER A 7 -10.73 -8.38 -19.31
CA SER A 7 -10.50 -7.60 -18.10
C SER A 7 -9.32 -6.69 -18.37
N TYR A 8 -9.59 -5.42 -18.67
CA TYR A 8 -8.56 -4.40 -18.75
C TYR A 8 -7.74 -4.39 -17.46
N TYR A 9 -6.44 -4.19 -17.59
CA TYR A 9 -5.53 -4.09 -16.46
C TYR A 9 -5.95 -2.92 -15.58
N ARG A 10 -6.08 -3.12 -14.27
CA ARG A 10 -6.36 -2.01 -13.35
C ARG A 10 -5.16 -1.10 -13.28
N TYR A 11 -5.36 0.19 -13.57
CA TYR A 11 -4.31 1.18 -13.43
C TYR A 11 -3.77 1.21 -12.00
N SER A 12 -2.44 1.28 -11.92
CA SER A 12 -1.69 1.61 -10.72
C SER A 12 -1.94 3.07 -10.33
N TYR A 13 -1.57 3.45 -9.09
CA TYR A 13 -1.70 4.84 -8.65
C TYR A 13 -0.87 5.82 -9.49
N GLU A 14 0.28 5.38 -10.03
CA GLU A 14 1.11 6.18 -10.93
C GLU A 14 0.40 6.43 -12.27
N GLU A 15 -0.16 5.38 -12.87
CA GLU A 15 -0.91 5.46 -14.12
C GLU A 15 -2.20 6.29 -13.95
N LEU A 16 -2.92 6.13 -12.84
CA LEU A 16 -4.10 6.94 -12.52
C LEU A 16 -3.74 8.44 -12.39
N SER A 17 -2.64 8.74 -11.71
CA SER A 17 -2.16 10.11 -11.54
C SER A 17 -1.81 10.74 -12.89
N ALA A 18 -1.03 10.03 -13.71
CA ALA A 18 -0.64 10.49 -15.04
C ALA A 18 -1.84 10.69 -15.98
N PHE A 19 -2.78 9.73 -16.00
CA PHE A 19 -4.00 9.83 -16.79
C PHE A 19 -4.82 11.07 -16.39
N CYS A 20 -5.08 11.27 -15.10
CA CYS A 20 -5.84 12.43 -14.62
C CYS A 20 -5.12 13.74 -14.95
N LEU A 21 -3.79 13.78 -14.85
CA LEU A 21 -3.00 14.95 -15.20
C LEU A 21 -3.11 15.28 -16.69
N GLN A 22 -2.98 14.29 -17.58
CA GLN A 22 -3.09 14.48 -19.03
C GLN A 22 -4.47 15.00 -19.41
N ILE A 23 -5.55 14.41 -18.88
CA ILE A 23 -6.91 14.91 -19.12
C ILE A 23 -7.08 16.34 -18.60
N SER A 24 -6.55 16.67 -17.42
CA SER A 24 -6.59 18.04 -16.89
C SER A 24 -5.92 19.04 -17.84
N LEU A 25 -4.73 18.73 -18.33
CA LEU A 25 -3.98 19.61 -19.24
C LEU A 25 -4.68 19.78 -20.60
N LEU A 26 -5.27 18.71 -21.13
CA LEU A 26 -6.05 18.76 -22.37
C LEU A 26 -7.28 19.65 -22.21
N LEU A 27 -8.01 19.50 -21.10
CA LEU A 27 -9.18 20.33 -20.78
C LEU A 27 -8.81 21.80 -20.57
N GLU A 28 -7.71 22.09 -19.85
CA GLU A 28 -7.20 23.46 -19.68
C GLU A 28 -6.80 24.10 -21.02
N ALA A 29 -6.26 23.30 -21.94
CA ALA A 29 -5.93 23.72 -23.30
C ALA A 29 -7.15 23.79 -24.25
N ALA A 30 -8.35 23.50 -23.76
CA ALA A 30 -9.59 23.42 -24.53
C ALA A 30 -9.54 22.46 -25.72
N VAL A 31 -8.75 21.38 -25.60
CA VAL A 31 -8.70 20.29 -26.58
C VAL A 31 -9.94 19.40 -26.37
N PRO A 32 -10.68 19.03 -27.43
CA PRO A 32 -11.79 18.08 -27.32
C PRO A 32 -11.34 16.75 -26.69
N LEU A 33 -12.16 16.17 -25.82
CA LEU A 33 -11.78 14.97 -25.05
C LEU A 33 -11.53 13.77 -25.97
N GLU A 34 -12.32 13.61 -27.03
CA GLU A 34 -12.15 12.57 -28.04
C GLU A 34 -10.80 12.66 -28.77
N GLU A 35 -10.36 13.87 -29.10
CA GLU A 35 -9.05 14.13 -29.72
C GLU A 35 -7.92 13.89 -28.72
N GLY A 36 -8.07 14.38 -27.49
CA GLY A 36 -7.11 14.18 -26.41
C GLY A 36 -6.89 12.71 -26.06
N LEU A 37 -7.96 11.91 -25.98
CA LEU A 37 -7.88 10.47 -25.75
C LEU A 37 -7.22 9.74 -26.92
N ALA A 38 -7.47 10.17 -28.17
CA ALA A 38 -6.80 9.60 -29.34
C ALA A 38 -5.28 9.90 -29.32
N ILE A 39 -4.88 11.12 -28.93
CA ILE A 39 -3.47 11.49 -28.74
C ILE A 39 -2.81 10.62 -27.65
N MET A 40 -3.48 10.44 -26.51
CA MET A 40 -3.00 9.57 -25.44
C MET A 40 -2.85 8.11 -25.92
N ALA A 41 -3.74 7.64 -26.78
CA ALA A 41 -3.68 6.29 -27.35
C ALA A 41 -2.51 6.09 -28.32
N GLU A 42 -2.00 7.16 -28.95
CA GLU A 42 -0.80 7.10 -29.79
C GLU A 42 0.47 6.89 -28.98
N ASP A 43 0.53 7.47 -27.77
CA ASP A 43 1.68 7.37 -26.85
C ASP A 43 1.63 6.12 -25.94
N ALA A 44 0.50 5.42 -25.90
CA ALA A 44 0.31 4.25 -25.05
C ALA A 44 1.29 3.11 -25.37
N ALA A 45 2.04 2.67 -24.36
CA ALA A 45 3.05 1.62 -24.51
C ALA A 45 2.44 0.21 -24.68
N ALA A 46 1.29 -0.04 -24.07
CA ALA A 46 0.60 -1.33 -24.13
C ALA A 46 -0.57 -1.31 -25.12
N GLN A 47 -0.69 -2.34 -25.96
CA GLN A 47 -1.80 -2.44 -26.91
C GLN A 47 -3.17 -2.44 -26.21
N SER A 48 -3.28 -3.06 -25.04
CA SER A 48 -4.53 -3.07 -24.26
C SER A 48 -4.94 -1.68 -23.78
N GLU A 49 -3.97 -0.82 -23.46
CA GLU A 49 -4.22 0.56 -23.04
C GLU A 49 -4.62 1.41 -24.24
N LYS A 50 -3.93 1.24 -25.37
CA LYS A 50 -4.30 1.87 -26.64
C LYS A 50 -5.74 1.54 -27.04
N ASP A 51 -6.12 0.27 -27.01
CA ASP A 51 -7.46 -0.17 -27.37
C ASP A 51 -8.52 0.40 -26.41
N MET A 52 -8.18 0.51 -25.11
CA MET A 52 -9.05 1.14 -24.11
C MET A 52 -9.25 2.63 -24.39
N LEU A 53 -8.17 3.38 -24.62
CA LEU A 53 -8.23 4.82 -24.88
C LEU A 53 -8.98 5.14 -26.17
N LEU A 54 -8.80 4.32 -27.23
CA LEU A 54 -9.56 4.45 -28.47
C LEU A 54 -11.05 4.14 -28.28
N TYR A 55 -11.40 3.11 -27.49
CA TYR A 55 -12.79 2.85 -27.11
C TYR A 55 -13.39 4.05 -26.37
N MET A 56 -12.61 4.67 -25.47
CA MET A 56 -13.07 5.83 -24.74
C MET A 56 -13.27 7.04 -25.66
N ALA A 57 -12.35 7.27 -26.61
CA ALA A 57 -12.45 8.34 -27.60
C ALA A 57 -13.71 8.18 -28.46
N GLU A 58 -13.96 6.97 -28.99
CA GLU A 58 -15.16 6.66 -29.79
C GLU A 58 -16.45 6.88 -28.97
N GLY A 59 -16.49 6.43 -27.70
CA GLY A 59 -17.66 6.63 -26.84
C GLY A 59 -17.98 8.11 -26.60
N VAL A 60 -16.96 8.94 -26.36
CA VAL A 60 -17.13 10.38 -26.19
C VAL A 60 -17.55 11.06 -27.49
N GLU A 61 -16.98 10.67 -28.63
CA GLU A 61 -17.35 11.17 -29.96
C GLU A 61 -18.82 10.86 -30.30
N LEU A 62 -19.33 9.70 -29.87
CA LEU A 62 -20.73 9.30 -30.01
C LEU A 62 -21.68 10.04 -29.03
N GLY A 63 -21.14 10.85 -28.11
CA GLY A 63 -21.89 11.66 -27.16
C GLY A 63 -22.23 10.96 -25.85
N ASP A 64 -21.63 9.80 -25.55
CA ASP A 64 -21.77 9.20 -24.21
C ASP A 64 -21.06 10.10 -23.17
N PRO A 65 -21.63 10.27 -21.96
CA PRO A 65 -20.97 11.00 -20.90
C PRO A 65 -19.61 10.38 -20.53
N PHE A 66 -18.56 11.19 -20.41
CA PHE A 66 -17.20 10.72 -20.16
C PHE A 66 -17.08 9.81 -18.93
N PHE A 67 -17.78 10.14 -17.84
CA PHE A 67 -17.77 9.30 -16.64
C PHE A 67 -18.28 7.88 -16.88
N LYS A 68 -19.27 7.72 -17.77
CA LYS A 68 -19.89 6.44 -18.10
C LYS A 68 -18.95 5.61 -18.97
N VAL A 69 -18.31 6.27 -19.92
CA VAL A 69 -17.27 5.66 -20.77
C VAL A 69 -16.10 5.14 -19.94
N MET A 70 -15.66 5.90 -18.92
CA MET A 70 -14.66 5.42 -17.95
C MET A 70 -15.19 4.23 -17.13
N GLU A 71 -16.41 4.29 -16.63
CA GLU A 71 -17.04 3.22 -15.83
C GLU A 71 -17.10 1.90 -16.60
N ASP A 72 -17.45 1.96 -17.89
CA ASP A 72 -17.57 0.80 -18.77
C ASP A 72 -16.25 0.06 -19.00
N THR A 73 -15.09 0.73 -18.86
CA THR A 73 -13.78 0.07 -18.96
C THR A 73 -13.48 -0.84 -17.76
N GLY A 74 -14.09 -0.57 -16.60
CA GLY A 74 -13.82 -1.28 -15.35
C GLY A 74 -12.40 -1.11 -14.78
N VAL A 75 -11.59 -0.21 -15.36
CA VAL A 75 -10.21 0.08 -14.94
C VAL A 75 -10.17 1.09 -13.82
N PHE A 76 -11.04 2.11 -13.90
CA PHE A 76 -11.01 3.25 -13.00
C PHE A 76 -11.71 2.94 -11.67
N PRO A 77 -11.14 3.36 -10.53
CA PRO A 77 -11.82 3.29 -9.25
C PRO A 77 -13.12 4.12 -9.25
N ALA A 78 -14.13 3.69 -8.47
CA ALA A 78 -15.42 4.36 -8.35
C ALA A 78 -15.28 5.87 -8.04
N TYR A 79 -14.29 6.24 -7.22
CA TYR A 79 -14.01 7.64 -6.90
C TYR A 79 -13.64 8.50 -8.12
N VAL A 80 -12.82 7.99 -9.05
CA VAL A 80 -12.45 8.70 -10.28
C VAL A 80 -13.70 8.92 -11.14
N VAL A 81 -14.53 7.89 -11.26
CA VAL A 81 -15.80 7.95 -12.00
C VAL A 81 -16.75 8.99 -11.37
N HIS A 82 -16.89 9.00 -10.04
CA HIS A 82 -17.75 9.96 -9.35
C HIS A 82 -17.28 11.40 -9.48
N MET A 83 -15.97 11.65 -9.36
CA MET A 83 -15.40 12.98 -9.54
C MET A 83 -15.52 13.45 -11.00
N ALA A 84 -15.34 12.56 -11.99
CA ALA A 84 -15.57 12.90 -13.38
C ALA A 84 -17.04 13.25 -13.65
N LYS A 85 -17.97 12.47 -13.09
CA LYS A 85 -19.41 12.76 -13.19
C LYS A 85 -19.73 14.13 -12.61
N LEU A 86 -19.19 14.44 -11.43
CA LEU A 86 -19.39 15.73 -10.79
C LEU A 86 -18.80 16.86 -11.65
N GLY A 87 -17.52 16.74 -12.05
CA GLY A 87 -16.84 17.73 -12.88
C GLY A 87 -17.56 18.00 -14.21
N GLN A 88 -18.14 16.97 -14.82
CA GLN A 88 -18.94 17.11 -16.04
C GLN A 88 -20.28 17.82 -15.78
N GLN A 89 -20.91 17.59 -14.62
CA GLN A 89 -22.15 18.27 -14.22
C GLN A 89 -21.93 19.74 -13.82
N THR A 90 -20.79 20.04 -13.20
CA THR A 90 -20.44 21.38 -12.70
C THR A 90 -19.60 22.19 -13.68
N GLY A 91 -19.11 21.59 -14.77
CA GLY A 91 -18.21 22.23 -15.72
C GLY A 91 -16.82 22.51 -15.17
N THR A 92 -16.40 21.78 -14.13
CA THR A 92 -15.09 21.94 -13.46
C THR A 92 -14.22 20.68 -13.59
N MET A 93 -14.36 19.98 -14.71
CA MET A 93 -13.73 18.68 -14.93
C MET A 93 -12.19 18.77 -14.98
N ASP A 94 -11.64 19.87 -15.50
CA ASP A 94 -10.23 20.24 -15.42
C ASP A 94 -9.72 20.21 -13.96
N GLN A 95 -10.39 20.95 -13.07
CA GLN A 95 -10.01 21.06 -11.66
C GLN A 95 -10.15 19.73 -10.91
N MET A 96 -11.19 18.95 -11.22
CA MET A 96 -11.41 17.63 -10.61
C MET A 96 -10.32 16.64 -11.03
N MET A 97 -9.93 16.64 -12.31
CA MET A 97 -8.87 15.78 -12.83
C MET A 97 -7.52 16.18 -12.26
N LYS A 98 -7.22 17.49 -12.13
CA LYS A 98 -6.01 17.96 -11.45
C LYS A 98 -5.95 17.49 -9.99
N SER A 99 -7.05 17.65 -9.29
CA SER A 99 -7.22 17.25 -7.88
C SER A 99 -7.02 15.74 -7.69
N LEU A 100 -7.58 14.92 -8.59
CA LEU A 100 -7.37 13.47 -8.59
C LEU A 100 -5.91 13.10 -8.90
N SER A 101 -5.27 13.79 -9.85
CA SER A 101 -3.85 13.59 -10.17
C SER A 101 -2.98 13.75 -8.93
N ASP A 102 -3.15 14.88 -8.22
CA ASP A 102 -2.37 15.20 -7.03
C ASP A 102 -2.65 14.19 -5.89
N TYR A 103 -3.90 13.76 -5.74
CA TYR A 103 -4.28 12.71 -4.78
C TYR A 103 -3.58 11.37 -5.06
N TYR A 104 -3.64 10.89 -6.31
CA TYR A 104 -3.04 9.60 -6.67
C TYR A 104 -1.52 9.65 -6.71
N GLU A 105 -0.92 10.81 -6.98
CA GLU A 105 0.53 10.99 -6.84
C GLU A 105 0.97 10.79 -5.39
N LYS A 106 0.22 11.38 -4.44
CA LYS A 106 0.45 11.18 -3.00
C LYS A 106 0.29 9.72 -2.58
N GLU A 107 -0.75 9.03 -3.06
CA GLU A 107 -0.95 7.60 -2.81
C GLU A 107 0.18 6.73 -3.39
N TYR A 108 0.67 7.07 -4.58
CA TYR A 108 1.82 6.41 -5.17
C TYR A 108 3.08 6.59 -4.32
N ARG A 109 3.37 7.81 -3.88
CA ARG A 109 4.52 8.12 -3.01
C ARG A 109 4.44 7.34 -1.70
N LEU A 110 3.26 7.29 -1.08
CA LEU A 110 3.00 6.52 0.13
C LEU A 110 3.26 5.02 -0.10
N LEU A 111 2.69 4.44 -1.16
CA LEU A 111 2.88 3.04 -1.49
C LEU A 111 4.35 2.72 -1.77
N ARG A 112 5.06 3.62 -2.45
CA ARG A 112 6.50 3.50 -2.73
C ARG A 112 7.33 3.58 -1.44
N ALA A 113 7.00 4.48 -0.53
CA ALA A 113 7.64 4.58 0.79
C ALA A 113 7.46 3.28 1.59
N ILE A 114 6.23 2.76 1.67
CA ILE A 114 5.93 1.48 2.32
C ILE A 114 6.69 0.32 1.65
N LYS A 115 6.70 0.27 0.32
CA LYS A 115 7.42 -0.78 -0.43
C LYS A 115 8.92 -0.73 -0.12
N ASN A 116 9.53 0.46 -0.14
CA ASN A 116 10.94 0.63 0.16
C ASN A 116 11.26 0.25 1.62
N ALA A 117 10.42 0.68 2.55
CA ALA A 117 10.51 0.38 3.98
C ALA A 117 10.55 -1.13 4.27
N VAL A 118 9.77 -1.92 3.51
CA VAL A 118 9.69 -3.38 3.69
C VAL A 118 10.76 -4.12 2.87
N THR A 119 11.14 -3.59 1.70
CA THR A 119 12.08 -4.27 0.79
C THR A 119 13.46 -4.45 1.43
N TYR A 120 13.97 -3.43 2.11
CA TYR A 120 15.31 -3.50 2.73
C TYR A 120 15.42 -4.58 3.83
N PRO A 121 14.54 -4.60 4.87
CA PRO A 121 14.49 -5.69 5.84
C PRO A 121 14.39 -7.09 5.23
N VAL A 122 13.53 -7.27 4.24
CA VAL A 122 13.31 -8.58 3.60
C VAL A 122 14.57 -9.05 2.90
N MET A 123 15.26 -8.18 2.15
CA MET A 123 16.51 -8.52 1.47
C MET A 123 17.60 -8.96 2.47
N MET A 124 17.76 -8.26 3.59
CA MET A 124 18.74 -8.64 4.62
C MET A 124 18.43 -9.99 5.26
N VAL A 125 17.16 -10.23 5.61
CA VAL A 125 16.73 -11.51 6.19
C VAL A 125 16.94 -12.63 5.20
N VAL A 126 16.57 -12.46 3.93
CA VAL A 126 16.80 -13.46 2.87
C VAL A 126 18.29 -13.76 2.74
N MET A 127 19.15 -12.75 2.70
CA MET A 127 20.61 -12.93 2.64
C MET A 127 21.13 -13.73 3.84
N LEU A 128 20.68 -13.40 5.06
CA LEU A 128 21.04 -14.14 6.26
C LEU A 128 20.62 -15.61 6.17
N LEU A 129 19.40 -15.88 5.73
CA LEU A 129 18.90 -17.24 5.58
C LEU A 129 19.73 -18.04 4.56
N VAL A 130 20.14 -17.41 3.45
CA VAL A 130 21.01 -18.04 2.44
C VAL A 130 22.37 -18.40 3.05
N VAL A 131 23.00 -17.48 3.79
CA VAL A 131 24.29 -17.73 4.45
C VAL A 131 24.18 -18.89 5.45
N LEU A 132 23.15 -18.89 6.30
CA LEU A 132 22.91 -19.97 7.26
C LEU A 132 22.65 -21.31 6.56
N PHE A 133 21.88 -21.29 5.47
CA PHE A 133 21.61 -22.49 4.68
C PHE A 133 22.89 -23.11 4.10
N VAL A 134 23.75 -22.31 3.45
CA VAL A 134 25.03 -22.77 2.90
C VAL A 134 25.94 -23.31 4.01
N LEU A 135 26.00 -22.61 5.14
CA LEU A 135 26.82 -23.03 6.27
C LEU A 135 26.41 -24.41 6.79
N PHE A 136 25.14 -24.61 7.12
CA PHE A 136 24.69 -25.87 7.71
C PHE A 136 24.57 -27.02 6.71
N SER A 137 24.24 -26.73 5.44
CA SER A 137 24.07 -27.75 4.40
C SER A 137 25.38 -28.18 3.74
N LYS A 138 26.34 -27.25 3.57
CA LYS A 138 27.59 -27.53 2.84
C LYS A 138 28.83 -27.50 3.72
N VAL A 139 28.99 -26.46 4.54
CA VAL A 139 30.24 -26.25 5.31
C VAL A 139 30.32 -27.21 6.49
N MET A 140 29.24 -27.33 7.25
CA MET A 140 29.24 -28.16 8.47
C MET A 140 29.46 -29.66 8.24
N PRO A 141 28.86 -30.30 7.23
CA PRO A 141 29.13 -31.71 6.92
C PRO A 141 30.59 -31.98 6.55
N VAL A 142 31.28 -31.01 5.95
CA VAL A 142 32.71 -31.13 5.64
C VAL A 142 33.52 -31.23 6.92
N PHE A 143 33.25 -30.38 7.91
CA PHE A 143 33.90 -30.50 9.23
C PHE A 143 33.62 -31.85 9.87
N ASN A 144 32.39 -32.37 9.81
CA ASN A 144 32.07 -33.68 10.41
C ASN A 144 32.90 -34.81 9.79
N LYS A 145 33.06 -34.81 8.46
CA LYS A 145 33.92 -35.78 7.76
C LYS A 145 35.38 -35.70 8.18
N VAL A 146 35.92 -34.48 8.35
CA VAL A 146 37.31 -34.27 8.80
C VAL A 146 37.51 -34.83 10.21
N TYR A 147 36.56 -34.59 11.12
CA TYR A 147 36.62 -35.16 12.47
C TYR A 147 36.58 -36.69 12.46
N GLU A 148 35.68 -37.30 11.68
CA GLU A 148 35.61 -38.76 11.51
C GLU A 148 36.92 -39.35 10.98
N GLN A 149 37.58 -38.68 10.03
CA GLN A 149 38.87 -39.12 9.47
C GLN A 149 40.03 -39.03 10.47
N LEU A 150 40.01 -38.05 11.37
CA LEU A 150 41.00 -37.89 12.44
C LEU A 150 40.76 -38.86 13.61
N GLY A 151 39.68 -39.66 13.58
CA GLY A 151 39.28 -40.50 14.71
C GLY A 151 38.84 -39.70 15.95
N ALA A 152 38.67 -38.39 15.81
CA ALA A 152 38.29 -37.48 16.87
C ALA A 152 36.76 -37.27 16.87
N ARG A 153 36.16 -37.10 18.05
CA ARG A 153 34.75 -36.70 18.15
C ARG A 153 34.66 -35.18 18.07
N MET A 154 33.68 -34.68 17.32
CA MET A 154 33.37 -33.25 17.32
C MET A 154 33.13 -32.74 18.74
N PRO A 155 33.62 -31.53 19.09
CA PRO A 155 33.31 -30.89 20.36
C PRO A 155 31.79 -30.86 20.57
N PRO A 156 31.28 -31.16 21.79
CA PRO A 156 29.85 -31.22 22.05
C PRO A 156 29.13 -29.88 21.78
N VAL A 157 29.85 -28.76 21.91
CA VAL A 157 29.35 -27.42 21.55
C VAL A 157 29.08 -27.31 20.04
N ALA A 158 30.00 -27.80 19.20
CA ALA A 158 29.85 -27.81 17.75
C ALA A 158 28.75 -28.76 17.27
N ALA A 159 28.65 -29.95 17.87
CA ALA A 159 27.58 -30.91 17.57
C ALA A 159 26.18 -30.37 17.95
N SER A 160 26.08 -29.61 19.05
CA SER A 160 24.85 -28.95 19.47
C SER A 160 24.47 -27.80 18.53
N ALA A 161 25.44 -26.97 18.13
CA ALA A 161 25.26 -25.92 17.14
C ALA A 161 24.82 -26.47 15.77
N MET A 162 25.33 -27.63 15.37
CA MET A 162 24.94 -28.30 14.12
C MET A 162 23.47 -28.78 14.17
N ARG A 163 23.00 -29.31 15.31
CA ARG A 163 21.60 -29.72 15.48
C ARG A 163 20.65 -28.52 15.50
N LEU A 164 20.99 -27.48 16.27
CA LEU A 164 20.21 -26.24 16.32
C LEU A 164 20.19 -25.55 14.95
N GLY A 165 21.32 -25.54 14.25
CA GLY A 165 21.44 -25.02 12.89
C GLY A 165 20.70 -25.83 11.83
N GLY A 166 20.63 -27.15 11.98
CA GLY A 166 19.75 -28.01 11.18
C GLY A 166 18.27 -27.67 11.37
N TRP A 167 17.85 -27.39 12.60
CA TRP A 167 16.49 -26.94 12.90
C TRP A 167 16.22 -25.51 12.40
N LEU A 168 17.22 -24.61 12.52
CA LEU A 168 17.12 -23.24 12.03
C LEU A 168 17.11 -23.17 10.50
N SER A 169 17.91 -23.98 9.81
CA SER A 169 17.95 -24.06 8.34
C SER A 169 16.71 -24.75 7.78
N GLY A 170 16.18 -25.78 8.46
CA GLY A 170 14.87 -26.36 8.16
C GLY A 170 13.73 -25.36 8.40
N GLY A 171 13.79 -24.63 9.52
CA GLY A 171 12.87 -23.54 9.84
C GLY A 171 12.94 -22.37 8.85
N ALA A 172 14.14 -22.01 8.39
CA ALA A 172 14.38 -21.00 7.36
C ALA A 172 13.80 -21.41 6.00
N LEU A 173 13.92 -22.70 5.64
CA LEU A 173 13.26 -23.27 4.46
C LEU A 173 11.74 -23.24 4.59
N ILE A 174 11.19 -23.55 5.77
CA ILE A 174 9.75 -23.49 6.01
C ILE A 174 9.26 -22.04 5.99
N VAL A 175 9.93 -21.10 6.66
CA VAL A 175 9.58 -19.68 6.66
C VAL A 175 9.72 -19.09 5.25
N GLY A 176 10.79 -19.42 4.53
CA GLY A 176 11.00 -19.03 3.14
C GLY A 176 9.96 -19.63 2.21
N ALA A 177 9.59 -20.90 2.39
CA ALA A 177 8.53 -21.56 1.63
C ALA A 177 7.15 -20.98 1.94
N VAL A 178 6.86 -20.63 3.20
CA VAL A 178 5.62 -19.97 3.63
C VAL A 178 5.55 -18.55 3.07
N LEU A 179 6.64 -17.78 3.12
CA LEU A 179 6.73 -16.45 2.49
C LEU A 179 6.55 -16.55 0.98
N ALA A 180 7.19 -17.53 0.32
CA ALA A 180 7.03 -17.76 -1.11
C ALA A 180 5.60 -18.21 -1.47
N LEU A 181 4.96 -19.03 -0.64
CA LEU A 181 3.56 -19.45 -0.80
C LEU A 181 2.59 -18.28 -0.60
N VAL A 182 2.84 -17.41 0.38
CA VAL A 182 2.04 -16.21 0.62
C VAL A 182 2.23 -15.21 -0.53
N LEU A 183 3.46 -14.98 -0.97
CA LEU A 183 3.75 -14.12 -2.12
C LEU A 183 3.15 -14.68 -3.41
N CYS A 184 3.33 -15.98 -3.71
CA CYS A 184 2.69 -16.63 -4.85
C CYS A 184 1.17 -16.61 -4.73
N GLY A 185 0.61 -16.81 -3.53
CA GLY A 185 -0.82 -16.77 -3.27
C GLY A 185 -1.41 -15.37 -3.49
N ILE A 186 -0.72 -14.33 -3.05
CA ILE A 186 -1.09 -12.93 -3.30
C ILE A 186 -0.95 -12.60 -4.79
N TRP A 187 0.12 -13.05 -5.44
CA TRP A 187 0.38 -12.79 -6.86
C TRP A 187 -0.65 -13.49 -7.77
N THR A 188 -0.99 -14.74 -7.46
CA THR A 188 -2.04 -15.50 -8.15
C THR A 188 -3.45 -14.99 -7.83
N ALA A 189 -3.73 -14.58 -6.59
CA ALA A 189 -4.99 -13.94 -6.21
C ALA A 189 -5.19 -12.57 -6.90
N SER A 190 -4.12 -11.80 -7.06
CA SER A 190 -4.11 -10.55 -7.82
C SER A 190 -4.42 -10.79 -9.31
N LYS A 191 -3.88 -11.88 -9.89
CA LYS A 191 -4.10 -12.23 -11.30
C LYS A 191 -5.45 -12.90 -11.59
N PHE A 192 -6.06 -13.57 -10.62
CA PHE A 192 -7.32 -14.32 -10.81
C PHE A 192 -8.56 -13.72 -10.12
N GLY A 193 -8.44 -12.57 -9.44
CA GLY A 193 -9.57 -11.86 -8.83
C GLY A 193 -10.29 -12.61 -7.70
N LYS A 194 -9.88 -13.84 -7.36
CA LYS A 194 -10.46 -14.65 -6.28
C LYS A 194 -9.74 -14.34 -4.97
N ARG A 195 -10.36 -13.42 -4.21
CA ARG A 195 -9.91 -13.02 -2.88
C ARG A 195 -10.16 -14.16 -1.89
N PHE A 196 -9.10 -14.72 -1.32
CA PHE A 196 -9.23 -15.69 -0.25
C PHE A 196 -9.73 -14.96 1.01
N ALA A 197 -10.95 -15.24 1.44
CA ALA A 197 -11.58 -14.65 2.63
C ALA A 197 -10.74 -14.82 3.91
N LEU A 198 -9.89 -15.85 4.00
CA LEU A 198 -8.96 -16.05 5.12
C LEU A 198 -7.81 -15.03 5.11
N VAL A 199 -7.30 -14.66 3.93
CA VAL A 199 -6.25 -13.64 3.79
C VAL A 199 -6.83 -12.27 4.08
N GLU A 200 -8.02 -11.95 3.56
CA GLU A 200 -8.71 -10.70 3.89
C GLU A 200 -9.00 -10.58 5.39
N ARG A 201 -9.42 -11.67 6.06
CA ARG A 201 -9.71 -11.65 7.50
C ARG A 201 -8.46 -11.53 8.36
N PHE A 202 -7.34 -12.10 7.94
CA PHE A 202 -6.07 -11.91 8.63
C PHE A 202 -5.51 -10.50 8.41
N VAL A 203 -5.58 -10.00 7.17
CA VAL A 203 -5.18 -8.65 6.82
C VAL A 203 -6.06 -7.61 7.52
N SER A 204 -7.38 -7.80 7.59
CA SER A 204 -8.29 -6.90 8.29
C SER A 204 -8.05 -6.91 9.80
N PHE A 205 -7.73 -8.06 10.39
CA PHE A 205 -7.36 -8.15 11.80
C PHE A 205 -6.05 -7.43 12.11
N VAL A 206 -5.04 -7.57 11.25
CA VAL A 206 -3.75 -6.85 11.37
C VAL A 206 -3.94 -5.35 11.14
N LYS A 207 -4.70 -4.95 10.10
CA LYS A 207 -5.03 -3.54 9.81
C LYS A 207 -5.86 -2.89 10.92
N GLY A 208 -6.80 -3.62 11.53
CA GLY A 208 -7.61 -3.13 12.64
C GLY A 208 -6.81 -2.88 13.94
N ARG A 209 -5.66 -3.52 14.11
CA ARG A 209 -4.79 -3.38 15.30
C ARG A 209 -3.51 -2.56 15.06
N SER A 210 -3.15 -2.30 13.81
CA SER A 210 -1.94 -1.56 13.49
C SER A 210 -2.18 -0.05 13.60
N LYS A 211 -1.34 0.62 14.39
CA LYS A 211 -1.32 2.09 14.49
C LYS A 211 -1.07 2.75 13.12
N ILE A 212 -0.28 2.10 12.27
CA ILE A 212 0.08 2.60 10.93
C ILE A 212 -1.11 2.49 9.98
N ALA A 213 -1.84 1.37 10.03
CA ALA A 213 -3.03 1.20 9.22
C ALA A 213 -4.15 2.18 9.62
N LEU A 214 -4.24 2.52 10.91
CA LEU A 214 -5.12 3.59 11.38
C LEU A 214 -4.67 4.96 10.88
N ALA A 215 -3.37 5.29 10.96
CA ALA A 215 -2.83 6.56 10.47
C ALA A 215 -3.05 6.73 8.96
N VAL A 216 -2.76 5.70 8.16
CA VAL A 216 -3.00 5.69 6.70
C VAL A 216 -4.49 5.81 6.37
N ALA A 217 -5.36 5.12 7.12
CA ALA A 217 -6.81 5.23 6.93
C ALA A 217 -7.33 6.64 7.23
N ASN A 218 -6.85 7.27 8.29
CA ASN A 218 -7.22 8.64 8.64
C ASN A 218 -6.70 9.64 7.59
N ARG A 219 -5.45 9.50 7.13
CA ARG A 219 -4.89 10.28 6.02
C ARG A 219 -5.79 10.22 4.79
N ARG A 220 -6.14 9.00 4.33
CA ARG A 220 -7.02 8.84 3.15
C ARG A 220 -8.39 9.48 3.37
N PHE A 221 -8.98 9.29 4.55
CA PHE A 221 -10.25 9.89 4.91
C PHE A 221 -10.20 11.43 4.81
N THR A 222 -9.21 12.05 5.46
CA THR A 222 -9.08 13.52 5.49
C THR A 222 -8.71 14.08 4.12
N SER A 223 -7.90 13.39 3.33
CA SER A 223 -7.56 13.82 1.97
C SER A 223 -8.75 13.79 1.03
N VAL A 224 -9.60 12.76 1.10
CA VAL A 224 -10.84 12.70 0.29
C VAL A 224 -11.80 13.81 0.73
N LEU A 225 -11.92 14.04 2.04
CA LEU A 225 -12.80 15.09 2.56
C LEU A 225 -12.33 16.49 2.16
N ALA A 226 -11.03 16.78 2.27
CA ALA A 226 -10.44 18.03 1.82
C ALA A 226 -10.65 18.26 0.32
N LEU A 227 -10.43 17.22 -0.50
CA LEU A 227 -10.61 17.30 -1.94
C LEU A 227 -12.06 17.60 -2.31
N THR A 228 -13.00 16.83 -1.75
CA THR A 228 -14.43 16.97 -2.05
C THR A 228 -14.97 18.34 -1.62
N LEU A 229 -14.53 18.85 -0.47
CA LEU A 229 -14.91 20.20 0.00
C LEU A 229 -14.31 21.31 -0.88
N LYS A 230 -13.04 21.19 -1.27
CA LYS A 230 -12.40 22.13 -2.20
C LYS A 230 -13.10 22.15 -3.56
N SER A 231 -13.62 21.01 -3.97
CA SER A 231 -14.47 20.82 -5.15
C SER A 231 -15.91 21.33 -4.99
N GLY A 232 -16.25 21.98 -3.87
CA GLY A 232 -17.55 22.57 -3.61
C GLY A 232 -18.65 21.56 -3.25
N MET A 233 -18.29 20.31 -2.93
CA MET A 233 -19.26 19.32 -2.49
C MET A 233 -19.70 19.54 -1.06
N GLU A 234 -20.93 19.13 -0.76
CA GLU A 234 -21.43 19.04 0.62
C GLU A 234 -20.64 17.99 1.41
N LEU A 235 -20.39 18.30 2.69
CA LEU A 235 -19.62 17.44 3.59
C LEU A 235 -20.16 16.00 3.62
N GLU A 236 -21.49 15.84 3.64
CA GLU A 236 -22.15 14.53 3.69
C GLU A 236 -21.78 13.64 2.51
N LYS A 237 -21.79 14.19 1.29
CA LYS A 237 -21.38 13.45 0.08
C LYS A 237 -19.89 13.14 0.11
N GLY A 238 -19.06 14.04 0.63
CA GLY A 238 -17.64 13.80 0.85
C GLY A 238 -17.38 12.65 1.82
N MET A 239 -18.17 12.54 2.89
CA MET A 239 -18.09 11.46 3.88
C MET A 239 -18.46 10.10 3.27
N ASP A 240 -19.50 10.05 2.43
CA ASP A 240 -19.91 8.81 1.75
C ASP A 240 -18.84 8.31 0.77
N LEU A 241 -18.22 9.22 -0.01
CA LEU A 241 -17.10 8.87 -0.88
C LEU A 241 -15.87 8.42 -0.08
N ALA A 242 -15.56 9.10 1.02
CA ALA A 242 -14.43 8.72 1.87
C ALA A 242 -14.65 7.35 2.52
N LYS A 243 -15.89 7.01 2.89
CA LYS A 243 -16.26 5.68 3.42
C LYS A 243 -15.96 4.56 2.44
N GLU A 244 -16.17 4.77 1.13
CA GLU A 244 -15.90 3.75 0.11
C GLU A 244 -14.40 3.53 -0.14
N LEU A 245 -13.58 4.56 0.08
CA LEU A 245 -12.14 4.53 -0.19
C LEU A 245 -11.29 4.06 1.01
N VAL A 246 -11.82 4.18 2.22
CA VAL A 246 -11.11 3.80 3.43
C VAL A 246 -11.10 2.28 3.60
N GLU A 247 -9.91 1.69 3.54
CA GLU A 247 -9.73 0.23 3.66
C GLU A 247 -9.91 -0.31 5.10
N ASN A 248 -9.93 0.56 6.10
CA ASN A 248 -10.05 0.16 7.50
C ASN A 248 -11.53 0.14 7.93
N GLU A 249 -12.07 -1.06 8.15
CA GLU A 249 -13.48 -1.27 8.52
C GLU A 249 -13.88 -0.51 9.79
N SER A 250 -12.99 -0.40 10.79
CA SER A 250 -13.28 0.37 12.01
C SER A 250 -13.43 1.86 11.72
N VAL A 251 -12.67 2.40 10.78
CA VAL A 251 -12.75 3.82 10.39
C VAL A 251 -13.98 4.03 9.51
N ALA A 252 -14.21 3.14 8.53
CA ALA A 252 -15.39 3.19 7.66
C ALA A 252 -16.72 3.14 8.43
N VAL A 253 -16.81 2.32 9.49
CA VAL A 253 -18.00 2.30 10.38
C VAL A 253 -18.19 3.63 11.12
N ARG A 254 -17.11 4.26 11.59
CA ARG A 254 -17.18 5.57 12.27
C ARG A 254 -17.58 6.68 11.30
N ILE A 255 -17.03 6.68 10.07
CA ILE A 255 -17.41 7.61 9.00
C ILE A 255 -18.90 7.44 8.67
N GLY A 256 -19.37 6.19 8.52
CA GLY A 256 -20.78 5.91 8.25
C GLY A 256 -21.72 6.42 9.33
N LYS A 257 -21.38 6.20 10.61
CA LYS A 257 -22.16 6.75 11.73
C LYS A 257 -22.18 8.28 11.74
N CYS A 258 -21.04 8.91 11.44
CA CYS A 258 -20.95 10.38 11.38
C CYS A 258 -21.81 10.92 10.22
N SER A 259 -21.74 10.30 9.04
CA SER A 259 -22.57 10.65 7.87
C SER A 259 -24.07 10.55 8.20
N GLU A 260 -24.49 9.46 8.84
CA GLU A 260 -25.88 9.27 9.28
C GLU A 260 -26.32 10.33 10.30
N GLN A 261 -25.50 10.65 11.30
CA GLN A 261 -25.79 11.71 12.28
C GLN A 261 -25.95 13.09 11.62
N LEU A 262 -25.09 13.41 10.66
CA LEU A 262 -25.18 14.67 9.90
C LEU A 262 -26.48 14.72 9.08
N GLN A 263 -26.84 13.65 8.38
CA GLN A 263 -28.09 13.55 7.62
C GLN A 263 -29.34 13.68 8.50
N THR A 264 -29.27 13.20 9.75
CA THR A 264 -30.37 13.38 10.73
C THR A 264 -30.45 14.79 11.33
N GLY A 265 -29.51 15.69 10.96
CA GLY A 265 -29.52 17.10 11.36
C GLY A 265 -28.75 17.41 12.65
N GLU A 266 -27.92 16.48 13.15
CA GLU A 266 -27.03 16.80 14.27
C GLU A 266 -25.97 17.84 13.87
N SER A 267 -25.51 18.64 14.83
CA SER A 267 -24.45 19.62 14.55
C SER A 267 -23.13 18.92 14.19
N TYR A 268 -22.40 19.47 13.21
CA TYR A 268 -21.08 18.98 12.79
C TYR A 268 -20.12 18.69 13.96
N TYR A 269 -20.12 19.56 14.96
CA TYR A 269 -19.31 19.40 16.16
C TYR A 269 -19.69 18.12 16.95
N GLN A 270 -20.98 17.87 17.11
CA GLN A 270 -21.49 16.76 17.92
C GLN A 270 -21.26 15.42 17.21
N ALA A 271 -21.60 15.33 15.92
CA ALA A 271 -21.40 14.13 15.11
C ALA A 271 -19.91 13.71 15.05
N MET A 272 -19.00 14.67 14.85
CA MET A 272 -17.56 14.39 14.81
C MET A 272 -16.98 14.02 16.18
N LYS A 273 -17.53 14.57 17.27
CA LYS A 273 -17.10 14.29 18.64
C LYS A 273 -17.56 12.93 19.12
N ASP A 274 -18.81 12.56 18.84
CA ASP A 274 -19.42 11.31 19.32
C ASP A 274 -18.85 10.09 18.60
N THR A 275 -18.46 10.25 17.33
CA THR A 275 -17.82 9.19 16.54
C THR A 275 -16.33 9.03 16.83
N GLY A 276 -15.70 10.02 17.47
CA GLY A 276 -14.27 9.99 17.82
C GLY A 276 -13.36 9.85 16.59
N LEU A 277 -13.77 10.39 15.45
CA LEU A 277 -12.98 10.42 14.21
C LEU A 277 -11.81 11.39 14.32
N PHE A 278 -12.03 12.51 15.01
CA PHE A 278 -11.09 13.61 15.14
C PHE A 278 -10.71 13.86 16.59
N SER A 279 -9.51 14.39 16.81
CA SER A 279 -9.10 14.90 18.12
C SER A 279 -9.96 16.11 18.52
N GLY A 280 -10.06 16.41 19.82
CA GLY A 280 -10.82 17.56 20.29
C GLY A 280 -10.34 18.90 19.70
N PHE A 281 -9.06 18.99 19.35
CA PHE A 281 -8.47 20.14 18.67
C PHE A 281 -9.02 20.29 17.23
N TYR A 282 -8.97 19.22 16.42
CA TYR A 282 -9.50 19.24 15.05
C TYR A 282 -11.00 19.47 14.99
N VAL A 283 -11.77 18.88 15.93
CA VAL A 283 -13.22 19.13 16.03
C VAL A 283 -13.51 20.62 16.26
N GLN A 284 -12.67 21.31 17.04
CA GLN A 284 -12.81 22.75 17.27
C GLN A 284 -12.44 23.56 16.01
N MET A 285 -11.39 23.16 15.29
CA MET A 285 -11.04 23.79 14.01
C MET A 285 -12.17 23.65 12.99
N ILE A 286 -12.73 22.45 12.82
CA ILE A 286 -13.90 22.19 11.96
C ILE A 286 -15.06 23.12 12.32
N LYS A 287 -15.36 23.25 13.62
CA LYS A 287 -16.44 24.13 14.11
C LYS A 287 -16.21 25.59 13.73
N VAL A 288 -14.98 26.08 13.90
CA VAL A 288 -14.63 27.46 13.54
C VAL A 288 -14.70 27.65 12.02
N GLY A 289 -14.13 26.73 11.24
CA GLY A 289 -14.16 26.76 9.77
C GLY A 289 -15.56 26.71 9.19
N THR A 290 -16.44 25.89 9.77
CA THR A 290 -17.85 25.81 9.37
C THR A 290 -18.58 27.14 9.62
N ARG A 291 -18.31 27.79 10.77
CA ARG A 291 -18.94 29.07 11.12
C ARG A 291 -18.39 30.24 10.31
N SER A 292 -17.12 30.20 9.94
CA SER A 292 -16.47 31.21 9.11
C SER A 292 -16.64 30.98 7.61
N GLY A 293 -17.19 29.83 7.19
CA GLY A 293 -17.34 29.46 5.77
C GLY A 293 -16.04 29.03 5.08
N HIS A 294 -14.98 28.73 5.85
CA HIS A 294 -13.66 28.33 5.33
C HIS A 294 -13.35 26.86 5.68
N LEU A 295 -14.37 26.00 5.63
CA LEU A 295 -14.23 24.58 6.01
C LEU A 295 -13.29 23.82 5.07
N ASP A 296 -13.27 24.19 3.80
CA ASP A 296 -12.35 23.70 2.76
C ASP A 296 -10.88 23.91 3.15
N SER A 297 -10.51 25.12 3.54
CA SER A 297 -9.14 25.48 3.94
C SER A 297 -8.73 24.78 5.23
N VAL A 298 -9.65 24.69 6.19
CA VAL A 298 -9.39 23.98 7.45
C VAL A 298 -9.21 22.47 7.19
N MET A 299 -9.98 21.87 6.27
CA MET A 299 -9.82 20.43 5.98
C MET A 299 -8.54 20.14 5.20
N ASP A 300 -8.08 21.06 4.37
CA ASP A 300 -6.77 20.93 3.73
C ASP A 300 -5.64 20.92 4.77
N GLU A 301 -5.68 21.81 5.76
CA GLU A 301 -4.71 21.85 6.87
C GLU A 301 -4.75 20.56 7.71
N ILE A 302 -5.95 20.09 8.06
CA ILE A 302 -6.11 18.81 8.78
C ILE A 302 -5.59 17.64 7.92
N SER A 303 -5.86 17.63 6.61
CA SER A 303 -5.36 16.58 5.73
C SER A 303 -3.84 16.56 5.67
N GLN A 304 -3.18 17.72 5.63
CA GLN A 304 -1.72 17.81 5.62
C GLN A 304 -1.12 17.29 6.92
N ASP A 305 -1.71 17.61 8.07
CA ASP A 305 -1.27 17.12 9.38
C ASP A 305 -1.40 15.58 9.48
N TYR A 306 -2.54 15.01 9.06
CA TYR A 306 -2.69 13.54 9.02
C TYR A 306 -1.78 12.86 7.98
N GLU A 307 -1.41 13.56 6.90
CA GLU A 307 -0.40 13.11 5.93
C GLU A 307 0.99 13.01 6.59
N GLU A 308 1.40 14.04 7.33
CA GLU A 308 2.66 14.05 8.09
C GLU A 308 2.66 13.00 9.22
N MET A 309 1.55 12.84 9.95
CA MET A 309 1.41 11.80 10.97
C MET A 309 1.54 10.39 10.39
N ALA A 310 1.00 10.15 9.20
CA ALA A 310 1.11 8.85 8.53
C ALA A 310 2.54 8.58 8.04
N ASP A 311 3.20 9.59 7.47
CA ASP A 311 4.59 9.49 7.02
C ASP A 311 5.53 9.24 8.22
N THR A 312 5.35 9.99 9.31
CA THR A 312 6.07 9.79 10.57
C THR A 312 5.83 8.39 11.15
N ALA A 313 4.59 7.89 11.12
CA ALA A 313 4.29 6.54 11.61
C ALA A 313 4.98 5.44 10.80
N ILE A 314 5.19 5.66 9.49
CA ILE A 314 5.96 4.77 8.62
C ILE A 314 7.45 4.87 8.96
N ASP A 315 7.99 6.07 9.12
CA ASP A 315 9.40 6.29 9.48
C ASP A 315 9.75 5.72 10.86
N ASP A 316 8.89 5.92 11.86
CA ASP A 316 9.02 5.34 13.20
C ASP A 316 8.94 3.81 13.20
N MET A 317 8.22 3.24 12.25
CA MET A 317 8.23 1.79 12.04
C MET A 317 9.62 1.37 11.56
N ILE A 318 10.14 2.02 10.52
CA ILE A 318 11.46 1.71 9.93
C ILE A 318 12.57 1.85 10.96
N ALA A 319 12.61 2.98 11.67
CA ALA A 319 13.63 3.31 12.66
C ALA A 319 13.69 2.30 13.82
N ARG A 320 12.59 1.61 14.15
CA ARG A 320 12.58 0.53 15.14
C ARG A 320 13.00 -0.81 14.58
N PHE A 321 12.71 -1.09 13.31
CA PHE A 321 13.11 -2.35 12.68
C PHE A 321 14.61 -2.41 12.41
N GLU A 322 15.24 -1.31 12.02
CA GLU A 322 16.66 -1.29 11.65
C GLU A 322 17.59 -1.77 12.79
N PRO A 323 17.54 -1.23 14.02
CA PRO A 323 18.36 -1.71 15.13
C PRO A 323 18.10 -3.18 15.48
N THR A 324 16.83 -3.61 15.40
CA THR A 324 16.43 -4.97 15.73
C THR A 324 17.03 -5.96 14.73
N ILE A 325 17.00 -5.64 13.43
CA ILE A 325 17.57 -6.47 12.36
C ILE A 325 19.10 -6.53 12.49
N VAL A 326 19.76 -5.39 12.71
CA VAL A 326 21.22 -5.34 12.89
C VAL A 326 21.64 -6.15 14.12
N ALA A 327 20.90 -6.07 15.23
CA ALA A 327 21.18 -6.86 16.42
C ALA A 327 21.05 -8.37 16.17
N VAL A 328 19.98 -8.81 15.50
CA VAL A 328 19.78 -10.21 15.11
C VAL A 328 20.88 -10.69 14.16
N LEU A 329 21.29 -9.87 13.20
CA LEU A 329 22.39 -10.16 12.28
C LEU A 329 23.72 -10.30 13.03
N ALA A 330 24.04 -9.37 13.93
CA ALA A 330 25.28 -9.41 14.70
C ALA A 330 25.37 -10.69 15.55
N ILE A 331 24.28 -11.06 16.23
CA ILE A 331 24.19 -12.30 17.02
C ILE A 331 24.34 -13.52 16.10
N SER A 332 23.64 -13.51 14.96
CA SER A 332 23.67 -14.63 14.01
C SER A 332 25.06 -14.83 13.41
N VAL A 333 25.71 -13.76 12.96
CA VAL A 333 27.08 -13.79 12.43
C VAL A 333 28.07 -14.24 13.51
N GLY A 334 27.92 -13.75 14.74
CA GLY A 334 28.72 -14.21 15.88
C GLY A 334 28.57 -15.73 16.13
N LEU A 335 27.33 -16.24 16.08
CA LEU A 335 27.06 -17.67 16.20
C LEU A 335 27.68 -18.46 15.03
N VAL A 336 27.58 -17.95 13.80
CA VAL A 336 28.22 -18.55 12.61
C VAL A 336 29.74 -18.63 12.80
N LEU A 337 30.38 -17.55 13.20
CA LEU A 337 31.83 -17.49 13.40
C LEU A 337 32.28 -18.48 14.49
N LEU A 338 31.61 -18.50 15.65
CA LEU A 338 31.89 -19.45 16.71
C LEU A 338 31.70 -20.89 16.23
N SER A 339 30.63 -21.12 15.46
CA SER A 339 30.30 -22.44 14.93
C SER A 339 31.34 -22.96 13.94
N VAL A 340 32.09 -22.10 13.25
CA VAL A 340 33.19 -22.49 12.33
C VAL A 340 34.53 -22.57 13.06
N MET A 341 34.83 -21.58 13.91
CA MET A 341 36.11 -21.48 14.61
C MET A 341 36.32 -22.61 15.61
N LEU A 342 35.28 -23.02 16.37
CA LEU A 342 35.41 -24.08 17.38
C LEU A 342 35.81 -25.45 16.76
N PRO A 343 35.15 -25.93 15.68
CA PRO A 343 35.64 -27.10 14.92
C PRO A 343 37.07 -26.95 14.42
N LEU A 344 37.45 -25.79 13.91
CA LEU A 344 38.79 -25.58 13.35
C LEU A 344 39.87 -25.69 14.44
N VAL A 345 39.66 -25.09 15.61
CA VAL A 345 40.57 -25.21 16.75
C VAL A 345 40.68 -26.66 17.22
N GLY A 346 39.56 -27.39 17.27
CA GLY A 346 39.60 -28.80 17.67
C GLY A 346 40.30 -29.71 16.66
N VAL A 347 40.22 -29.40 15.35
CA VAL A 347 41.02 -30.10 14.32
C VAL A 347 42.52 -29.82 14.50
N LEU A 348 42.91 -28.57 14.74
CA LEU A 348 44.31 -28.20 15.00
C LEU A 348 44.88 -28.90 16.24
N SER A 349 44.09 -28.97 17.32
CA SER A 349 44.49 -29.67 18.55
C SER A 349 44.51 -31.20 18.43
N ALA A 350 43.91 -31.77 17.39
CA ALA A 350 43.93 -33.22 17.15
C ALA A 350 45.11 -33.64 16.26
N ILE A 351 45.68 -32.70 15.49
CA ILE A 351 46.81 -32.92 14.58
C ILE A 351 48.16 -32.63 15.28
N GLY A 352 48.19 -31.71 16.25
CA GLY A 352 49.36 -31.43 17.10
C GLY A 352 49.38 -32.26 18.36
#